data_AF-A0A7J9GLK7-F1
#
_entry.id   AF-A0A7J9GLK7-F1
#
_cell.length_a   1.000
_cell.length_b   1.000
_cell.length_c   1.000
_cell.angle_alpha   90.00
_cell.angle_beta   90.00
_cell.angle_gamma   90.00
#
_symmetry.space_group_name_H-M   'P 1'
#
loop_
_entity.id
_entity.type
_entity.pdbx_description
1 polymer ?
#
loop_
_entity_poly.entity_id
_entity_poly.type
_entity_poly.pdbx_seq_one_letter_code
_entity_poly.pdbx_strand_id
1 'polypeptide(L)' 'MLPPVEKTMPGRPKKNKRKEKNELKKLKPRQLNRAGLIMRCRTCGGEGHNRRSCLQPNTIGS' A
#
# COMPACT_ATOMS: atom_id res chain seq x y z
N MET A 1 -12.97 49.78 -20.99
CA MET A 1 -12.53 48.42 -20.63
C MET A 1 -12.87 48.18 -19.18
N LEU A 2 -13.65 47.14 -18.88
CA LEU A 2 -13.97 46.79 -17.50
C LEU A 2 -12.78 46.04 -16.89
N PRO A 3 -12.37 46.37 -15.65
CA PRO A 3 -11.30 45.65 -14.99
C PRO A 3 -11.68 44.17 -14.84
N PRO A 4 -10.70 43.25 -14.91
CA PRO A 4 -10.96 41.83 -14.71
C PRO A 4 -11.52 41.60 -13.30
N VAL A 5 -12.61 40.85 -13.21
CA VAL A 5 -13.16 40.44 -11.91
C VAL A 5 -12.22 39.40 -11.31
N GLU A 6 -11.49 39.78 -10.26
CA GLU A 6 -10.60 38.87 -9.57
C GLU A 6 -11.40 37.79 -8.84
N LYS A 7 -11.17 36.54 -9.21
CA LYS A 7 -11.75 35.37 -8.54
C LYS A 7 -10.74 34.85 -7.55
N THR A 8 -11.08 34.90 -6.26
CA THR A 8 -10.30 34.22 -5.23
C THR A 8 -10.45 32.72 -5.41
N MET A 9 -9.39 32.10 -5.95
CA MET A 9 -9.31 30.65 -6.06
C MET A 9 -9.33 30.04 -4.65
N PRO A 10 -10.12 28.97 -4.40
CA PRO A 10 -10.07 28.29 -3.12
C PRO A 10 -8.64 27.84 -2.85
N GLY A 11 -8.04 28.40 -1.81
CA GLY A 11 -6.67 28.08 -1.42
C GLY A 11 -6.54 26.61 -1.04
N ARG A 12 -5.31 26.09 -1.14
CA ARG A 12 -4.98 24.73 -0.67
C ARG A 12 -5.47 24.54 0.76
N PRO A 13 -6.20 23.45 1.08
CA PRO A 13 -6.68 23.18 2.44
C PRO A 13 -5.53 23.30 3.44
N LYS A 14 -5.67 24.23 4.39
CA LYS A 14 -4.55 24.77 5.18
C LYS A 14 -3.98 23.76 6.19
N LYS A 15 -4.69 22.67 6.51
CA LYS A 15 -4.28 21.63 7.46
C LYS A 15 -5.02 20.33 7.16
N ASN A 16 -4.40 19.21 7.53
CA ASN A 16 -5.13 17.95 7.76
C ASN A 16 -6.28 18.24 8.73
N LYS A 17 -7.53 18.06 8.30
CA LYS A 17 -8.69 18.16 9.19
C LYS A 17 -8.49 17.15 10.32
N ARG A 18 -8.41 17.63 11.57
CA ARG A 18 -8.40 16.74 12.74
C ARG A 18 -9.75 16.04 12.78
N LYS A 19 -9.74 14.72 12.92
CA LYS A 19 -10.98 13.95 13.01
C LYS A 19 -11.79 14.39 14.23
N GLU A 20 -13.11 14.55 14.08
CA GLU A 20 -13.98 14.81 15.22
C GLU A 20 -14.09 13.58 16.13
N LYS A 21 -14.52 13.79 17.37
CA LYS A 21 -14.62 12.72 18.40
C LYS A 21 -15.53 11.56 17.95
N ASN A 22 -16.53 11.83 17.11
CA ASN A 22 -17.48 10.85 16.59
C ASN A 22 -17.17 10.38 15.15
N GLU A 23 -16.06 10.85 14.55
CA GLU A 23 -15.67 10.31 13.24
C GLU A 23 -15.10 8.91 13.42
N LEU A 24 -15.73 7.91 12.78
CA LEU A 24 -15.20 6.55 12.73
C LEU A 24 -13.74 6.60 12.26
N LYS A 25 -12.82 6.12 13.12
CA LYS A 25 -11.43 5.92 12.69
C LYS A 25 -11.51 4.96 11.50
N LYS A 26 -11.22 5.46 10.29
CA LYS A 26 -10.91 4.63 9.12
C LYS A 26 -10.17 3.40 9.65
N LEU A 27 -10.86 2.26 9.71
CA LEU A 27 -10.22 1.00 10.04
C LEU A 27 -9.10 0.95 9.02
N LYS A 28 -7.84 1.02 9.49
CA LYS A 28 -6.70 0.77 8.59
C LYS A 28 -7.13 -0.49 7.85
N PRO A 29 -7.27 -0.50 6.50
CA PRO A 29 -7.66 -1.69 5.78
C PRO A 29 -6.66 -2.74 6.22
N ARG A 30 -7.13 -3.58 7.13
CA ARG A 30 -6.29 -4.32 8.04
C ARG A 30 -5.56 -5.25 7.11
N GLN A 31 -4.24 -5.05 6.99
CA GLN A 31 -3.39 -5.84 6.11
C GLN A 31 -3.89 -7.27 6.21
N LEU A 32 -4.46 -7.79 5.12
CA LEU A 32 -5.03 -9.13 5.15
C LEU A 32 -3.87 -10.04 5.55
N ASN A 33 -4.08 -10.82 6.61
CA ASN A 33 -3.08 -11.80 6.99
C ASN A 33 -2.92 -12.75 5.79
N ARG A 34 -1.70 -13.22 5.54
CA ARG A 34 -1.45 -14.17 4.44
C ARG A 34 -1.95 -15.58 4.75
N ALA A 35 -2.92 -15.71 5.65
CA ALA A 35 -3.49 -17.00 6.04
C ALA A 35 -4.20 -17.60 4.82
N GLY A 36 -3.88 -18.85 4.47
CA GLY A 36 -4.41 -19.55 3.29
C GLY A 36 -3.70 -19.27 1.98
N LEU A 37 -2.70 -18.39 1.92
CA LEU A 37 -1.86 -18.22 0.73
C LEU A 37 -0.78 -19.31 0.68
N ILE A 38 -0.79 -20.12 -0.38
CA ILE A 38 0.27 -21.10 -0.61
C ILE A 38 1.55 -20.37 -1.04
N MET A 39 2.58 -20.47 -0.22
CA MET A 39 3.89 -19.88 -0.51
C MET A 39 4.66 -20.78 -1.48
N ARG A 40 4.97 -20.24 -2.66
CA ARG A 40 5.80 -20.90 -3.67
C ARG A 40 7.22 -20.36 -3.66
N CYS A 41 8.19 -21.25 -3.71
CA CYS A 41 9.60 -20.92 -3.81
C CYS A 41 9.89 -20.32 -5.19
N ARG A 42 10.51 -19.14 -5.23
CA ARG A 42 10.89 -18.49 -6.50
C ARG A 42 12.04 -19.20 -7.23
N THR A 43 12.84 -19.98 -6.52
CA THR A 43 13.99 -20.69 -7.10
C THR A 43 13.57 -22.00 -7.77
N CYS A 44 12.76 -22.83 -7.10
CA CYS A 44 12.39 -24.15 -7.62
C CYS A 44 10.90 -24.31 -7.96
N GLY A 45 10.06 -23.32 -7.67
CA GLY A 45 8.60 -23.39 -7.87
C GLY A 45 7.83 -24.22 -6.83
N GLY A 46 8.53 -24.98 -5.97
CA GLY A 46 7.92 -25.85 -4.96
C GLY A 46 7.20 -25.09 -3.84
N GLU A 47 6.26 -25.78 -3.17
CA GLU A 47 5.43 -25.23 -2.11
C GLU A 47 6.02 -25.52 -0.71
N GLY A 48 5.55 -24.81 0.31
CA GLY A 48 5.91 -25.07 1.72
C GLY A 48 7.27 -24.52 2.18
N HIS A 49 8.06 -23.93 1.27
CA HIS A 49 9.32 -23.27 1.61
C HIS A 49 9.54 -22.02 0.74
N ASN A 50 10.45 -21.15 1.17
CA ASN A 50 10.86 -19.97 0.41
C ASN A 50 12.31 -20.13 -0.09
N ARG A 51 12.79 -19.15 -0.85
CA ARG A 51 14.16 -19.14 -1.41
C ARG A 51 15.27 -19.34 -0.36
N ARG A 52 15.08 -18.87 0.88
CA ARG A 52 16.09 -19.02 1.95
C ARG A 52 16.22 -20.45 2.46
N SER A 53 15.12 -21.21 2.42
CA SER A 53 15.07 -22.60 2.88
C SER A 53 15.05 -23.58 1.70
N CYS A 54 15.31 -23.11 0.49
CA CYS A 54 15.34 -23.96 -0.69
C CYS A 54 16.66 -24.73 -0.73
N LEU A 55 16.56 -26.05 -0.87
CA LEU A 55 17.72 -26.94 -0.98
C LEU A 55 18.28 -26.99 -2.40
N GLN A 56 17.54 -26.47 -3.39
CA GLN A 56 18.04 -26.42 -4.76
C GLN A 56 19.06 -25.29 -4.93
N PRO A 57 20.14 -25.52 -5.71
CA PRO A 57 21.06 -24.45 -6.04
C PRO A 57 20.32 -23.32 -6.73
N ASN A 58 20.72 -22.08 -6.44
CA ASN A 58 20.07 -20.91 -7.00
C ASN A 58 20.37 -20.81 -8.50
N THR A 59 19.53 -21.40 -9.34
CA THR A 59 19.68 -21.41 -10.81
C THR A 59 19.32 -20.07 -11.47
N ILE A 60 18.88 -19.07 -10.69
CA ILE A 60 18.59 -17.73 -11.18
C ILE A 60 19.92 -16.94 -11.20
N GLY A 61 20.68 -17.14 -12.28
CA GLY A 61 21.90 -16.39 -12.61
C GLY A 61 23.03 -17.31 -13.07
N SER A 62 23.35 -17.26 -14.37
CA SER A 62 24.63 -17.71 -14.95
C SER A 62 25.82 -16.93 -14.39
#